data_AF-A0A7D5GWJ0-F1
#
_entry.id   AF-A0A7D5GWJ0-F1
#
_cell.length_a   1.000
_cell.length_b   1.000
_cell.length_c   1.000
_cell.angle_alpha   90.00
_cell.angle_beta   90.00
_cell.angle_gamma   90.00
#
_symmetry.space_group_name_H-M   'P 1'
#
loop_
_entity.id
_entity.type
_entity.pdbx_description
1 polymer ?
#
loop_
_entity_poly.entity_id
_entity_poly.type
_entity_poly.pdbx_seq_one_letter_code
_entity_poly.pdbx_strand_id
1 'polypeptide(L)'
;MGRVKANVSGTYNKEQVTQAANTIQALANSNIGSLFAPGTEAAKGWTNTEAKPAIFTDKEGANKAWLAFAKEADELAKVAAAGDAAAVKAQFGKVGQACKGCHDKFRAED
;
A
#
# COMPACT_ATOMS: atom_id res chain seq x y z
N MET A 1 0.75 -3.75 7.12
CA MET A 1 -0.42 -4.60 6.78
C MET A 1 -0.72 -5.69 7.82
N GLY A 2 0.26 -6.49 8.26
CA GLY A 2 0.02 -7.68 9.12
C GLY A 2 -0.75 -7.42 10.43
N ARG A 3 -0.52 -6.29 11.12
CA ARG A 3 -1.25 -5.93 12.35
C ARG A 3 -2.76 -5.76 12.12
N VAL A 4 -3.16 -5.11 11.02
CA VAL A 4 -4.58 -4.96 10.67
C VAL A 4 -5.19 -6.33 10.39
N LYS A 5 -4.51 -7.18 9.58
CA LYS A 5 -4.95 -8.55 9.28
C LYS A 5 -5.18 -9.39 10.53
N ALA A 6 -4.25 -9.36 11.48
CA ALA A 6 -4.34 -10.11 12.73
C ALA A 6 -5.57 -9.70 13.56
N ASN A 7 -5.87 -8.40 13.63
CA ASN A 7 -7.02 -7.87 14.37
C ASN A 7 -8.36 -8.21 13.70
N VAL A 8 -8.49 -8.09 12.38
CA VAL A 8 -9.76 -8.38 11.67
C VAL A 8 -10.02 -9.88 11.46
N SER A 9 -9.06 -10.73 11.78
CA SER A 9 -9.16 -12.19 11.72
C SER A 9 -9.11 -12.85 13.10
N GLY A 10 -8.99 -12.05 14.17
CA GLY A 10 -8.83 -12.51 15.54
C GLY A 10 -9.49 -11.54 16.51
N THR A 11 -8.86 -11.30 17.65
CA THR A 11 -9.35 -10.34 18.64
C THR A 11 -9.08 -8.92 18.17
N TYR A 12 -10.16 -8.16 17.94
CA TYR A 12 -10.06 -6.80 17.45
C TYR A 12 -9.67 -5.82 18.57
N ASN A 13 -8.59 -5.07 18.35
CA ASN A 13 -8.16 -3.93 19.15
C ASN A 13 -8.16 -2.67 18.28
N LYS A 14 -9.00 -1.70 18.66
CA LYS A 14 -9.23 -0.48 17.88
C LYS A 14 -7.98 0.39 17.78
N GLU A 15 -7.25 0.55 18.87
CA GLU A 15 -6.08 1.43 18.95
C GLU A 15 -4.95 0.90 18.04
N GLN A 16 -4.68 -0.40 18.09
CA GLN A 16 -3.68 -1.05 17.24
C GLN A 16 -4.03 -0.93 15.76
N VAL A 17 -5.32 -1.13 15.41
CA VAL A 17 -5.79 -1.00 14.03
C VAL A 17 -5.69 0.44 13.55
N THR A 18 -6.07 1.41 14.38
CA THR A 18 -5.99 2.84 14.06
C THR A 18 -4.54 3.27 13.83
N GLN A 19 -3.61 2.91 14.72
CA GLN A 19 -2.19 3.22 14.55
C GLN A 19 -1.61 2.60 13.28
N ALA A 20 -1.96 1.35 12.99
CA ALA A 20 -1.51 0.67 11.78
C ALA A 20 -2.09 1.30 10.51
N ALA A 21 -3.39 1.67 10.51
CA ALA A 21 -4.05 2.32 9.40
C ALA A 21 -3.46 3.70 9.11
N ASN A 22 -3.21 4.51 10.15
CA ASN A 22 -2.58 5.83 10.01
C ASN A 22 -1.15 5.72 9.45
N THR A 23 -0.40 4.68 9.84
CA THR A 23 0.94 4.43 9.27
C THR A 23 0.84 4.11 7.77
N ILE A 24 -0.11 3.27 7.38
CA ILE A 24 -0.33 2.93 5.96
C ILE A 24 -0.71 4.19 5.17
N GLN A 25 -1.62 5.00 5.70
CA GLN A 25 -2.04 6.27 5.10
C GLN A 25 -0.86 7.24 4.91
N ALA A 26 -0.01 7.41 5.93
CA ALA A 26 1.12 8.31 5.86
C ALA A 26 2.11 7.89 4.75
N LEU A 27 2.40 6.59 4.64
CA LEU A 27 3.27 6.05 3.60
C LEU A 27 2.63 6.16 2.21
N ALA A 28 1.32 5.96 2.09
CA ALA A 28 0.61 6.13 0.83
C ALA A 28 0.62 7.59 0.33
N ASN A 29 0.87 8.55 1.22
CA ASN A 29 0.92 9.98 0.91
C ASN A 29 2.34 10.57 0.97
N SER A 30 3.39 9.73 1.11
CA SER A 30 4.77 10.20 1.34
C SER A 30 5.56 10.53 0.05
N ASN A 31 4.89 10.81 -1.07
CA ASN A 31 5.52 11.08 -2.36
C ASN A 31 6.52 10.00 -2.82
N ILE A 32 6.11 8.72 -2.82
CA ILE A 32 6.98 7.58 -3.15
C ILE A 32 7.59 7.66 -4.56
N GLY A 33 6.94 8.40 -5.48
CA GLY A 33 7.42 8.59 -6.85
C GLY A 33 8.85 9.19 -6.90
N SER A 34 9.23 9.97 -5.90
CA SER A 34 10.58 10.52 -5.75
C SER A 34 11.68 9.47 -5.59
N LEU A 35 11.32 8.23 -5.22
CA LEU A 35 12.27 7.12 -5.04
C LEU A 35 12.60 6.38 -6.35
N PHE A 36 11.87 6.63 -7.44
CA PHE A 36 12.06 6.00 -8.75
C PHE A 36 12.90 6.88 -9.70
N ALA A 37 14.04 7.37 -9.20
CA ALA A 37 14.97 8.19 -9.98
C ALA A 37 15.71 7.36 -11.05
N PRO A 38 16.23 7.97 -12.13
CA PRO A 38 17.05 7.26 -13.11
C PRO A 38 18.24 6.53 -12.46
N GLY A 39 18.53 5.31 -12.90
CA GLY A 39 19.55 4.42 -12.34
C GLY A 39 19.04 3.49 -11.23
N THR A 40 17.81 3.69 -10.73
CA THR A 40 17.21 2.81 -9.71
C THR A 40 16.61 1.51 -10.28
N GLU A 41 16.43 1.44 -11.60
CA GLU A 41 15.93 0.27 -12.34
C GLU A 41 16.86 -0.95 -12.30
N ALA A 42 18.14 -0.74 -11.97
CA ALA A 42 19.13 -1.81 -11.79
C ALA A 42 19.91 -1.66 -10.47
N ALA A 43 19.45 -0.78 -9.58
CA ALA A 43 20.15 -0.52 -8.33
C ALA A 43 20.06 -1.72 -7.37
N LYS A 44 21.12 -1.88 -6.58
CA LYS A 44 21.14 -2.77 -5.42
C LYS A 44 21.09 -1.93 -4.15
N GLY A 45 19.97 -2.00 -3.45
CA GLY A 45 19.83 -1.46 -2.09
C GLY A 45 20.22 -2.54 -1.07
N TRP A 46 19.33 -2.84 -0.13
CA TRP A 46 19.47 -4.03 0.73
C TRP A 46 19.38 -5.33 -0.09
N THR A 47 18.56 -5.33 -1.14
CA THR A 47 18.45 -6.39 -2.15
C THR A 47 18.57 -5.79 -3.54
N ASN A 48 18.61 -6.64 -4.56
CA ASN A 48 18.39 -6.17 -5.93
C ASN A 48 16.99 -5.56 -6.05
N THR A 49 16.85 -4.55 -6.89
CA THR A 49 15.55 -3.95 -7.19
C THR A 49 14.60 -4.96 -7.83
N GLU A 50 13.37 -5.02 -7.33
CA GLU A 50 12.26 -5.77 -7.93
C GLU A 50 11.40 -4.86 -8.84
N ALA A 51 11.82 -3.62 -9.09
CA ALA A 51 11.08 -2.72 -9.98
C ALA A 51 11.21 -3.20 -11.43
N LYS A 52 10.10 -3.57 -12.07
CA LYS A 52 10.08 -3.86 -13.51
C LYS A 52 10.38 -2.56 -14.28
N PRO A 53 11.06 -2.62 -15.45
CA PRO A 53 11.31 -1.44 -16.29
C PRO A 53 10.04 -0.64 -16.62
N ALA A 54 8.89 -1.30 -16.65
CA ALA A 54 7.58 -0.70 -16.89
C ALA A 54 7.24 0.47 -15.93
N ILE A 55 7.73 0.49 -14.68
CA ILE A 55 7.42 1.58 -13.75
C ILE A 55 8.07 2.91 -14.19
N PHE A 56 9.17 2.84 -14.95
CA PHE A 56 9.92 3.98 -15.45
C PHE A 56 9.38 4.49 -16.80
N THR A 57 8.82 3.59 -17.61
CA THR A 57 8.28 3.91 -18.94
C THR A 57 6.78 4.25 -18.90
N ASP A 58 5.98 3.56 -18.09
CA ASP A 58 4.55 3.81 -17.90
C ASP A 58 4.28 4.60 -16.60
N LYS A 59 4.72 5.86 -16.60
CA LYS A 59 4.57 6.77 -15.45
C LYS A 59 3.10 7.05 -15.13
N GLU A 60 2.24 7.12 -16.14
CA GLU A 60 0.81 7.36 -15.94
C GLU A 60 0.15 6.16 -15.25
N GLY A 61 0.41 4.94 -15.73
CA GLY A 61 -0.09 3.73 -15.10
C GLY A 61 0.42 3.55 -13.67
N ALA A 62 1.71 3.84 -13.43
CA ALA A 62 2.29 3.81 -12.08
C ALA A 62 1.61 4.83 -11.15
N ASN A 63 1.43 6.07 -11.62
CA ASN A 63 0.74 7.10 -10.86
C ASN A 63 -0.73 6.73 -10.59
N LYS A 64 -1.44 6.17 -11.57
CA LYS A 64 -2.82 5.72 -11.39
C LYS A 64 -2.93 4.60 -10.35
N ALA A 65 -2.02 3.62 -10.38
CA ALA A 65 -1.98 2.55 -9.40
C ALA A 65 -1.66 3.10 -8.00
N TRP A 66 -0.73 4.05 -7.90
CA TRP A 66 -0.41 4.73 -6.64
C TRP A 66 -1.59 5.51 -6.06
N LEU A 67 -2.26 6.33 -6.88
CA LEU A 67 -3.44 7.10 -6.45
C LEU A 67 -4.60 6.20 -6.00
N ALA A 68 -4.78 5.03 -6.63
CA ALA A 68 -5.73 4.03 -6.18
C ALA A 68 -5.38 3.52 -4.78
N PHE A 69 -4.10 3.21 -4.52
CA PHE A 69 -3.64 2.82 -3.19
C PHE A 69 -3.83 3.92 -2.14
N ALA A 70 -3.43 5.16 -2.45
CA ALA A 70 -3.59 6.31 -1.55
C ALA A 70 -5.05 6.52 -1.14
N LYS A 71 -5.97 6.50 -2.11
CA LYS A 71 -7.41 6.61 -1.86
C LYS A 71 -7.92 5.55 -0.88
N GLU A 72 -7.57 4.28 -1.11
CA GLU A 72 -8.07 3.19 -0.25
C GLU A 72 -7.39 3.18 1.13
N ALA A 73 -6.14 3.67 1.23
CA ALA A 73 -5.43 3.85 2.49
C ALA A 73 -6.03 4.99 3.34
N ASP A 74 -6.40 6.11 2.71
CA ASP A 74 -7.12 7.19 3.38
C ASP A 74 -8.46 6.71 3.94
N GLU A 75 -9.19 5.92 3.15
CA GLU A 75 -10.46 5.37 3.60
C GLU A 75 -10.27 4.33 4.71
N LEU A 76 -9.20 3.53 4.67
CA LEU A 76 -8.86 2.60 5.75
C LEU A 76 -8.63 3.34 7.07
N ALA A 77 -7.94 4.48 7.07
CA ALA A 77 -7.71 5.29 8.26
C ALA A 77 -9.03 5.81 8.84
N LYS A 78 -9.96 6.28 8.00
CA LYS A 78 -11.29 6.75 8.43
C LYS A 78 -12.10 5.63 9.10
N VAL A 79 -12.22 4.46 8.46
CA VAL A 79 -13.01 3.35 9.03
C VAL A 79 -12.35 2.76 10.27
N ALA A 80 -11.01 2.76 10.34
CA ALA A 80 -10.28 2.34 11.53
C ALA A 80 -10.58 3.25 12.73
N ALA A 81 -10.65 4.57 12.52
CA ALA A 81 -11.01 5.53 13.55
C ALA A 81 -12.45 5.34 14.06
N ALA A 82 -13.38 4.90 13.19
CA ALA A 82 -14.74 4.55 13.59
C ALA A 82 -14.78 3.28 14.47
N GLY A 83 -13.89 2.32 14.23
CA GLY A 83 -13.72 1.13 15.07
C GLY A 83 -14.61 -0.05 14.71
N ASP A 84 -15.31 0.00 13.57
CA ASP A 84 -16.09 -1.12 13.05
C ASP A 84 -15.16 -2.17 12.41
N ALA A 85 -15.00 -3.31 13.08
CA ALA A 85 -14.14 -4.39 12.62
C ALA A 85 -14.55 -4.97 11.25
N ALA A 86 -15.85 -5.03 10.94
CA ALA A 86 -16.33 -5.55 9.66
C ALA A 86 -16.05 -4.54 8.53
N ALA A 87 -16.29 -3.26 8.78
CA ALA A 87 -15.95 -2.19 7.84
C ALA A 87 -14.43 -2.13 7.58
N VAL A 88 -13.61 -2.22 8.63
CA VAL A 88 -12.15 -2.29 8.51
C VAL A 88 -11.73 -3.50 7.69
N LYS A 89 -12.33 -4.69 7.92
CA LYS A 89 -12.01 -5.90 7.15
C LYS A 89 -12.30 -5.73 5.67
N ALA A 90 -13.48 -5.19 5.33
CA ALA A 90 -13.87 -4.94 3.95
C ALA A 90 -12.92 -3.92 3.28
N GLN A 91 -12.61 -2.82 3.96
CA GLN A 91 -11.74 -1.78 3.43
C GLN A 91 -10.28 -2.25 3.31
N PHE A 92 -9.79 -3.03 4.26
CA PHE A 92 -8.47 -3.65 4.21
C PHE A 92 -8.31 -4.57 2.98
N GLY A 93 -9.38 -5.27 2.59
CA GLY A 93 -9.43 -6.03 1.34
C GLY A 93 -9.19 -5.17 0.10
N LYS A 94 -9.82 -3.99 0.02
CA LYS A 94 -9.63 -3.04 -1.09
C LYS A 94 -8.21 -2.48 -1.14
N VAL A 95 -7.62 -2.17 0.02
CA VAL A 95 -6.20 -1.78 0.09
C VAL A 95 -5.31 -2.89 -0.47
N GLY A 96 -5.57 -4.14 -0.08
CA GLY A 96 -4.83 -5.31 -0.61
C GLY A 96 -4.96 -5.45 -2.13
N GLN A 97 -6.15 -5.22 -2.70
CA GLN A 97 -6.37 -5.21 -4.15
C GLN A 97 -5.59 -4.07 -4.83
N ALA A 98 -5.53 -2.88 -4.23
CA ALA A 98 -4.73 -1.77 -4.75
C ALA A 98 -3.21 -2.07 -4.72
N CYS A 99 -2.72 -2.70 -3.64
CA CYS A 99 -1.33 -3.20 -3.59
C CYS A 99 -1.05 -4.17 -4.74
N LYS A 100 -1.95 -5.15 -4.94
CA LYS A 100 -1.84 -6.14 -6.02
C LYS A 100 -1.83 -5.48 -7.39
N GLY A 101 -2.72 -4.50 -7.63
CA GLY A 101 -2.81 -3.79 -8.91
C GLY A 101 -1.52 -3.08 -9.32
N CYS A 102 -0.75 -2.57 -8.37
CA CYS A 102 0.59 -2.04 -8.64
C CYS A 102 1.61 -3.17 -8.87
N HIS A 103 1.66 -4.15 -7.96
CA HIS A 103 2.67 -5.21 -8.00
C HIS A 103 2.58 -6.08 -9.26
N ASP A 104 1.38 -6.45 -9.72
CA ASP A 104 1.19 -7.27 -10.92
C ASP A 104 1.89 -6.66 -12.15
N LYS A 105 1.78 -5.34 -12.28
CA LYS A 105 2.31 -4.61 -13.43
C LYS A 105 3.75 -4.16 -13.27
N PHE A 106 4.13 -3.73 -12.06
CA PHE A 106 5.35 -2.96 -11.85
C PHE A 106 6.38 -3.62 -10.95
N ARG A 107 6.05 -4.72 -10.26
CA ARG A 107 7.00 -5.48 -9.44
C ARG A 107 7.33 -6.82 -10.10
N ALA A 108 8.59 -7.22 -10.06
CA ALA A 108 9.03 -8.57 -10.40
C ALA A 108 8.29 -9.59 -9.53
N GLU A 109 8.03 -10.75 -10.12
CA GLU A 109 7.54 -11.90 -9.36
C GLU A 109 8.78 -12.71 -8.98
N ASP A 110 9.19 -12.58 -7.71
CA ASP A 110 10.23 -13.40 -7.08
C ASP A 110 9.60 -14.23 -5.94
#